data_AF-A0A1F9WG67-F1
#
_entry.id   AF-A0A1F9WG67-F1
#
_cell.length_a   1.000
_cell.length_b   1.000
_cell.length_c   1.000
_cell.angle_alpha   90.00
_cell.angle_beta   90.00
_cell.angle_gamma   90.00
#
_symmetry.space_group_name_H-M   'P 1'
#
loop_
_entity.id
_entity.type
_entity.pdbx_description
1 polymer ?
#
loop_
_entity_poly.entity_id
_entity_poly.type
_entity_poly.pdbx_seq_one_letter_code
_entity_poly.pdbx_strand_id
1 'polypeptide(L)'
;MRKQSNGFTLIELIVVVTIMGILAAVGIPKYNLTVESARAADAVGMVQIVANAQRTCVIDNPDNPFTTACLIGAISSSHVLVQSKYLVDNDWNRMNYAYYTCDGAGGGGGCCGDNAIACGQRTAGSYNGWGYRINQSGACSVLTATPATPPCPTF
;
A
#
# COMPACT_ATOMS: atom_id res chain seq x y z
N MET A 1 51.45 -26.05 -31.99
CA MET A 1 49.99 -26.03 -31.76
C MET A 1 49.49 -24.59 -31.87
N ARG A 2 48.78 -24.21 -32.95
CA ARG A 2 48.17 -22.87 -33.06
C ARG A 2 46.84 -22.89 -32.32
N LYS A 3 46.75 -22.12 -31.24
CA LYS A 3 45.54 -21.92 -30.46
C LYS A 3 44.58 -21.08 -31.33
N GLN A 4 43.48 -21.66 -31.79
CA GLN A 4 42.42 -20.91 -32.45
C GLN A 4 41.79 -19.98 -31.42
N SER A 5 42.01 -18.67 -31.58
CA SER A 5 41.30 -17.64 -30.83
C SER A 5 39.91 -17.48 -31.43
N ASN A 6 38.93 -18.19 -30.86
CA ASN A 6 37.51 -18.00 -31.17
C ASN A 6 37.06 -16.69 -30.52
N GLY A 7 37.11 -15.59 -31.27
CA GLY A 7 36.55 -14.30 -30.87
C GLY A 7 35.06 -14.24 -31.18
N PHE A 8 34.28 -13.61 -30.29
CA PHE A 8 32.87 -13.28 -30.54
C PHE A 8 32.76 -12.36 -31.76
N THR A 9 31.74 -12.58 -32.60
CA THR A 9 31.52 -11.72 -33.76
C THR A 9 30.69 -10.48 -33.37
N LEU A 10 30.92 -9.36 -34.07
CA LEU A 10 30.21 -8.10 -33.79
C LEU A 10 28.70 -8.24 -34.05
N ILE A 11 28.32 -9.04 -35.04
CA ILE A 11 26.92 -9.37 -35.34
C ILE A 11 26.26 -10.19 -34.23
N GLU A 12 26.99 -11.11 -33.62
CA GLU A 12 26.49 -11.96 -32.53
C GLU A 12 26.19 -11.14 -31.28
N LEU A 13 27.01 -10.12 -31.00
CA LEU A 13 26.75 -9.17 -29.92
C LEU A 13 25.52 -8.29 -30.23
N ILE A 14 25.38 -7.78 -31.46
CA ILE A 14 24.25 -6.95 -31.88
C ILE A 14 22.92 -7.69 -31.76
N VAL A 15 22.84 -8.95 -32.21
CA VAL A 15 21.60 -9.74 -32.12
C VAL A 15 21.22 -9.97 -30.66
N VAL A 16 22.19 -10.28 -29.80
CA VAL A 16 21.94 -10.52 -28.38
C VAL A 16 21.40 -9.27 -27.68
N VAL A 17 22.02 -8.10 -27.85
CA VAL A 17 21.54 -6.86 -27.19
C VAL A 17 20.20 -6.41 -27.75
N THR A 18 19.92 -6.70 -29.03
CA THR A 18 18.62 -6.39 -29.64
C THR A 18 17.52 -7.24 -29.00
N ILE A 19 17.75 -8.56 -28.84
CA ILE A 19 16.79 -9.45 -28.17
C ILE A 19 16.60 -9.03 -26.70
N MET A 20 17.69 -8.72 -25.97
CA MET A 20 17.60 -8.21 -24.60
C MET A 20 16.81 -6.89 -24.52
N GLY A 21 16.98 -5.99 -25.50
CA GLY A 21 16.25 -4.72 -25.57
C GLY A 21 14.74 -4.91 -25.70
N ILE A 22 14.30 -5.83 -26.57
CA ILE A 22 12.88 -6.15 -26.75
C ILE A 22 12.29 -6.77 -25.47
N LEU A 23 13.01 -7.71 -24.87
CA LEU A 23 12.56 -8.35 -23.61
C LEU A 23 12.48 -7.34 -22.46
N ALA A 24 13.45 -6.44 -22.35
CA ALA A 24 13.46 -5.40 -21.31
C ALA A 24 12.28 -4.43 -21.48
N ALA A 25 11.99 -4.00 -22.71
CA ALA A 25 10.89 -3.08 -23.00
C ALA A 25 9.52 -3.63 -22.57
N VAL A 26 9.29 -4.94 -22.72
CA VAL A 26 8.03 -5.60 -22.30
C VAL A 26 8.08 -6.07 -20.84
N GLY A 27 9.25 -6.50 -20.36
CA GLY A 27 9.42 -7.11 -19.05
C GLY A 27 9.39 -6.13 -17.89
N ILE A 28 10.06 -4.99 -18.02
CA ILE A 28 10.16 -3.97 -16.95
C ILE A 28 8.79 -3.44 -16.51
N PRO A 29 7.88 -2.99 -17.41
CA PRO A 29 6.58 -2.48 -16.98
C PRO A 29 5.73 -3.56 -16.29
N LYS A 30 5.81 -4.81 -16.75
CA LYS A 30 5.10 -5.94 -16.12
C LYS A 30 5.64 -6.24 -14.73
N TYR A 31 6.96 -6.29 -14.57
CA TYR A 31 7.60 -6.54 -13.28
C TYR A 31 7.25 -5.46 -12.25
N ASN A 32 7.31 -4.19 -12.64
CA ASN A 32 6.93 -3.07 -11.76
C ASN A 32 5.47 -3.19 -11.29
N LEU A 33 4.53 -3.53 -12.18
CA LEU A 33 3.15 -3.76 -11.80
C LEU A 33 2.99 -4.91 -10.78
N THR A 34 3.74 -6.00 -10.95
CA THR A 34 3.72 -7.12 -10.00
C THR A 34 4.23 -6.70 -8.62
N VAL A 35 5.36 -6.00 -8.55
CA VAL A 35 5.89 -5.47 -7.28
C VAL A 35 4.89 -4.53 -6.61
N GLU A 36 4.22 -3.69 -7.39
CA GLU A 36 3.22 -2.75 -6.90
C GLU A 36 1.96 -3.45 -6.40
N SER A 37 1.51 -4.51 -7.08
CA SER A 37 0.39 -5.34 -6.60
C SER A 37 0.72 -6.07 -5.29
N ALA A 38 1.96 -6.53 -5.11
CA ALA A 38 2.40 -7.13 -3.85
C ALA A 38 2.38 -6.11 -2.70
N ARG A 39 2.91 -4.90 -2.94
CA ARG A 39 2.83 -3.78 -1.98
C ARG A 39 1.38 -3.41 -1.63
N ALA A 40 0.49 -3.48 -2.62
CA ALA A 40 -0.92 -3.23 -2.42
C ALA A 40 -1.58 -4.30 -1.54
N ALA A 41 -1.25 -5.58 -1.74
CA ALA A 41 -1.71 -6.67 -0.88
C ALA A 41 -1.21 -6.53 0.56
N ASP A 42 0.06 -6.19 0.76
CA ASP A 42 0.62 -5.89 2.08
C ASP A 42 -0.10 -4.71 2.74
N ALA A 43 -0.43 -3.68 1.96
CA ALA A 43 -1.16 -2.52 2.45
C ALA A 43 -2.55 -2.89 2.97
N VAL A 44 -3.27 -3.82 2.34
CA VAL A 44 -4.57 -4.29 2.86
C VAL A 44 -4.44 -4.87 4.27
N GLY A 45 -3.42 -5.71 4.50
CA GLY A 45 -3.15 -6.28 5.83
C GLY A 45 -2.86 -5.19 6.86
N MET A 46 -2.07 -4.18 6.48
CA MET A 46 -1.80 -3.03 7.36
C MET A 46 -3.06 -2.21 7.66
N VAL A 47 -3.93 -1.95 6.67
CA VAL A 47 -5.20 -1.25 6.92
C VAL A 47 -6.11 -2.06 7.86
N GLN A 48 -6.13 -3.38 7.75
CA GLN A 48 -6.88 -4.24 8.68
C GLN A 48 -6.35 -4.14 10.12
N ILE A 49 -5.02 -4.10 10.30
CA ILE A 49 -4.40 -3.89 11.61
C ILE A 49 -4.82 -2.54 12.20
N VAL A 50 -4.77 -1.48 11.40
CA VAL A 50 -5.21 -0.13 11.81
C VAL A 50 -6.71 -0.10 12.16
N ALA A 51 -7.55 -0.76 11.36
CA ALA A 51 -8.99 -0.87 11.63
C ALA A 51 -9.28 -1.61 12.94
N ASN A 52 -8.57 -2.69 13.21
CA ASN A 52 -8.72 -3.45 14.46
C ASN A 52 -8.27 -2.63 15.66
N ALA A 53 -7.12 -1.94 15.56
CA ALA A 53 -6.65 -1.06 16.64
C ALA A 53 -7.64 0.08 16.94
N GLN A 54 -8.20 0.70 15.90
CA GLN A 54 -9.22 1.74 16.07
C GLN A 54 -10.48 1.17 16.72
N ARG A 55 -10.91 -0.03 16.32
CA ARG A 55 -12.06 -0.71 16.94
C ARG A 55 -11.82 -1.01 18.42
N THR A 56 -10.66 -1.57 18.77
CA THR A 56 -10.33 -1.88 20.16
C THR A 56 -10.27 -0.59 20.99
N CYS A 57 -9.66 0.48 20.48
CA CYS A 57 -9.64 1.77 21.16
C CYS A 57 -11.05 2.30 21.43
N VAL A 58 -11.94 2.26 20.44
CA VAL A 58 -13.32 2.75 20.57
C VAL A 58 -14.12 1.91 21.55
N ILE A 59 -13.88 0.59 21.61
CA ILE A 59 -14.50 -0.30 22.61
C ILE A 59 -14.04 0.06 24.03
N ASP A 60 -12.75 0.36 24.22
CA ASP A 60 -12.19 0.72 25.52
C ASP A 60 -12.60 2.13 25.99
N ASN A 61 -12.95 3.02 25.05
CA ASN A 61 -13.27 4.42 25.33
C ASN A 61 -14.68 4.80 24.82
N PRO A 62 -15.75 4.20 25.37
CA PRO A 62 -17.12 4.36 24.86
C PRO A 62 -17.63 5.81 24.93
N ASP A 63 -17.11 6.63 25.86
CA ASP A 63 -17.56 8.01 26.07
C ASP A 63 -16.89 9.02 25.13
N ASN A 64 -15.75 8.66 24.51
CA ASN A 64 -14.98 9.57 23.64
C ASN A 64 -14.51 8.87 22.34
N PRO A 65 -15.43 8.27 21.56
CA PRO A 65 -15.07 7.60 20.32
C PRO A 65 -14.59 8.62 19.28
N PHE A 66 -13.53 8.27 18.54
CA PHE A 66 -13.00 9.07 17.42
C PHE A 66 -12.48 10.47 17.76
N THR A 67 -12.32 10.81 19.05
CA THR A 67 -11.81 12.11 19.53
C THR A 67 -10.43 11.95 20.20
N THR A 68 -10.22 12.50 21.39
CA THR A 68 -8.89 12.59 22.02
C THR A 68 -8.27 11.22 22.34
N ALA A 69 -9.09 10.21 22.68
CA ALA A 69 -8.60 8.88 23.02
C ALA A 69 -8.35 7.99 21.78
N CYS A 70 -9.16 8.14 20.73
CA CYS A 70 -9.09 7.33 19.51
C CYS A 70 -9.05 8.21 18.26
N LEU A 71 -8.10 9.13 18.22
CA LEU A 71 -8.03 10.19 17.23
C LEU A 71 -8.12 9.65 15.80
N ILE A 72 -8.91 10.33 14.97
CA ILE A 72 -8.95 10.10 13.53
C ILE A 72 -7.89 10.95 12.84
N GLY A 73 -7.24 10.41 11.81
CA GLY A 73 -6.17 11.13 11.13
C GLY A 73 -5.10 10.22 10.55
N ALA A 74 -4.07 10.86 10.01
CA ALA A 74 -2.90 10.16 9.49
C ALA A 74 -2.15 9.45 10.64
N ILE A 75 -1.87 8.16 10.45
CA ILE A 75 -1.06 7.39 11.39
C ILE A 75 0.41 7.81 11.27
N SER A 76 1.01 8.09 12.41
CA SER A 76 2.43 8.38 12.59
C SER A 76 2.88 7.82 13.94
N SER A 77 4.18 7.85 14.22
CA SER A 77 4.71 7.44 15.54
C SER A 77 4.14 8.28 16.70
N SER A 78 3.64 9.49 16.42
CA SER A 78 2.99 10.37 17.40
C SER A 78 1.47 10.19 17.49
N HIS A 79 0.87 9.30 16.69
CA HIS A 79 -0.58 9.11 16.71
C HIS A 79 -1.04 8.47 18.03
N VAL A 80 -2.21 8.88 18.54
CA VAL A 80 -2.71 8.44 19.87
C VAL A 80 -2.80 6.92 19.97
N LEU A 81 -3.20 6.24 18.91
CA LEU A 81 -3.22 4.76 18.87
C LEU A 81 -1.83 4.12 19.03
N VAL A 82 -0.77 4.76 18.54
CA VAL A 82 0.61 4.27 18.71
C VAL A 82 1.11 4.58 20.12
N GLN A 83 0.85 5.79 20.63
CA GLN A 83 1.25 6.20 21.97
C GLN A 83 0.54 5.36 23.06
N SER A 84 -0.74 5.06 22.85
CA SER A 84 -1.58 4.26 23.75
C SER A 84 -1.45 2.74 23.53
N LYS A 85 -0.49 2.30 22.70
CA LYS A 85 -0.15 0.89 22.46
C LYS A 85 -1.24 0.03 21.81
N TYR A 86 -2.23 0.63 21.16
CA TYR A 86 -3.16 -0.07 20.27
C TYR A 86 -2.51 -0.45 18.94
N LEU A 87 -1.54 0.35 18.48
CA LEU A 87 -0.74 0.10 17.29
C LEU A 87 0.74 -0.04 17.65
N VAL A 88 1.42 -0.93 16.93
CA VAL A 88 2.88 -1.03 16.99
C VAL A 88 3.49 0.23 16.39
N ASP A 89 4.49 0.76 17.09
CA ASP A 89 5.28 1.87 16.58
C ASP A 89 6.11 1.42 15.37
N ASN A 90 5.90 2.10 14.26
CA ASN A 90 6.57 1.87 12.99
C ASN A 90 6.93 3.24 12.40
N ASP A 91 7.86 3.26 11.46
CA ASP A 91 8.09 4.47 10.66
C ASP A 91 7.03 4.62 9.57
N TRP A 92 5.80 4.94 10.00
CA TRP A 92 4.62 5.09 9.15
C TRP A 92 4.80 6.10 8.02
N ASN A 93 5.66 7.11 8.22
CA ASN A 93 5.94 8.15 7.21
C ASN A 93 6.84 7.66 6.07
N ARG A 94 7.58 6.56 6.28
CA ARG A 94 8.45 5.95 5.26
C ARG A 94 7.81 4.76 4.56
N MET A 95 6.57 4.43 4.89
CA MET A 95 5.84 3.36 4.22
C MET A 95 5.44 3.78 2.80
N ASN A 96 5.26 2.79 1.92
CA ASN A 96 4.79 3.05 0.56
C ASN A 96 3.35 3.60 0.54
N TYR A 97 2.56 3.29 1.56
CA TYR A 97 1.18 3.76 1.72
C TYR A 97 1.09 4.64 2.96
N ALA A 98 0.33 5.73 2.86
CA ALA A 98 -0.11 6.50 4.01
C ALA A 98 -1.38 5.88 4.58
N TYR A 99 -1.41 5.68 5.89
CA TYR A 99 -2.53 5.04 6.60
C TYR A 99 -3.27 6.07 7.44
N TYR A 100 -4.59 5.91 7.53
CA TYR A 100 -5.45 6.81 8.27
C TYR A 100 -6.47 6.01 9.09
N THR A 101 -6.80 6.53 10.26
CA THR A 101 -7.99 6.15 11.03
C THR A 101 -9.14 7.05 10.64
N CYS A 102 -10.33 6.45 10.50
CA CYS A 102 -11.53 7.12 10.03
C CYS A 102 -12.66 6.96 11.06
N ASP A 103 -13.69 7.81 10.97
CA ASP A 103 -14.86 7.81 11.87
C ASP A 103 -16.10 7.10 11.29
N GLY A 104 -16.03 6.58 10.06
CA GLY A 104 -17.19 6.03 9.34
C GLY A 104 -18.08 7.07 8.68
N ALA A 105 -17.83 8.36 8.87
CA ALA A 105 -18.54 9.49 8.28
C ALA A 105 -17.66 10.29 7.30
N GLY A 106 -16.49 9.76 6.93
CA GLY A 106 -15.53 10.40 6.04
C GLY A 106 -14.51 11.31 6.73
N GLY A 107 -14.56 11.44 8.06
CA GLY A 107 -13.54 12.13 8.85
C GLY A 107 -12.24 11.32 8.95
N GLY A 108 -11.14 12.02 9.24
CA GLY A 108 -9.77 11.46 9.29
C GLY A 108 -8.88 11.88 8.10
N GLY A 109 -9.51 12.34 7.00
CA GLY A 109 -8.81 12.88 5.83
C GLY A 109 -8.16 11.81 4.94
N GLY A 110 -7.36 12.26 3.97
CA GLY A 110 -6.65 11.39 3.02
C GLY A 110 -7.62 10.52 2.22
N CYS A 111 -7.67 9.23 2.56
CA CYS A 111 -8.50 8.23 1.91
C CYS A 111 -9.78 7.87 2.67
N CYS A 112 -10.12 8.54 3.76
CA CYS A 112 -11.35 8.24 4.49
C CYS A 112 -12.60 8.50 3.64
N GLY A 113 -13.67 7.76 3.90
CA GLY A 113 -14.94 7.90 3.21
C GLY A 113 -16.05 7.18 3.99
N ASP A 114 -17.24 7.16 3.42
CA ASP A 114 -18.41 6.62 4.09
C ASP A 114 -18.19 5.17 4.56
N ASN A 115 -18.57 4.93 5.82
CA ASN A 115 -18.46 3.65 6.51
C ASN A 115 -17.03 3.11 6.69
N ALA A 116 -15.98 3.84 6.30
CA ALA A 116 -14.60 3.42 6.54
C ALA A 116 -14.17 3.75 7.98
N ILE A 117 -13.51 2.81 8.67
CA ILE A 117 -12.88 3.03 9.98
C ILE A 117 -11.35 3.08 9.91
N ALA A 118 -10.78 2.56 8.82
CA ALA A 118 -9.40 2.78 8.46
C ALA A 118 -9.24 2.76 6.96
N CYS A 119 -8.21 3.42 6.47
CA CYS A 119 -7.84 3.35 5.07
C CYS A 119 -6.32 3.47 4.88
N GLY A 120 -5.86 3.07 3.71
CA GLY A 120 -4.48 3.22 3.28
C GLY A 120 -4.43 3.61 1.82
N GLN A 121 -3.66 4.64 1.48
CA GLN A 121 -3.51 5.13 0.11
C GLN A 121 -2.04 5.30 -0.25
N ARG A 122 -1.70 4.91 -1.47
CA ARG A 122 -0.42 5.11 -2.09
C ARG A 122 -0.27 6.59 -2.42
N THR A 123 0.75 7.24 -1.86
CA THR A 123 0.96 8.69 -1.98
C THR A 123 2.05 9.08 -2.98
N ALA A 124 2.70 8.10 -3.62
CA ALA A 124 3.85 8.34 -4.49
C ALA A 124 3.87 7.43 -5.73
N GLY A 125 4.33 8.00 -6.85
CA GLY A 125 4.52 7.31 -8.14
C GLY A 125 3.29 7.28 -9.04
N SER A 126 3.34 6.48 -10.10
CA SER A 126 2.25 6.32 -11.08
C SER A 126 0.96 5.69 -10.51
N TYR A 127 0.99 5.26 -9.25
CA TYR A 127 -0.09 4.57 -8.55
C TYR A 127 -0.66 5.42 -7.39
N ASN A 128 -0.51 6.75 -7.43
CA ASN A 128 -0.89 7.71 -6.36
C ASN A 128 -2.41 7.80 -6.02
N GLY A 129 -3.23 6.91 -6.56
CA GLY A 129 -4.63 6.75 -6.14
C GLY A 129 -4.92 5.36 -5.58
N TRP A 130 -3.95 4.45 -5.63
CA TRP A 130 -4.18 3.10 -5.18
C TRP A 130 -4.40 3.03 -3.69
N GLY A 131 -5.40 2.30 -3.24
CA GLY A 131 -5.63 2.17 -1.82
C GLY A 131 -6.88 1.38 -1.49
N TYR A 132 -7.06 1.22 -0.20
CA TYR A 132 -8.07 0.34 0.38
C TYR A 132 -8.69 0.99 1.60
N ARG A 133 -9.95 0.67 1.83
CA ARG A 133 -10.74 1.06 3.01
C ARG A 133 -11.24 -0.20 3.67
N ILE A 134 -11.25 -0.20 5.00
CA ILE A 134 -11.90 -1.24 5.80
C ILE A 134 -13.07 -0.61 6.54
N ASN A 135 -14.23 -1.23 6.42
CA ASN A 135 -15.46 -0.72 7.03
C ASN A 135 -15.69 -1.25 8.46
N GLN A 136 -16.77 -0.82 9.08
CA GLN A 136 -17.18 -1.29 10.41
C GLN A 136 -17.52 -2.78 10.50
N SER A 137 -17.76 -3.49 9.40
CA SER A 137 -17.92 -4.95 9.39
C SER A 137 -16.62 -5.69 9.09
N GLY A 138 -15.51 -4.99 8.84
CA GLY A 138 -14.23 -5.58 8.44
C GLY A 138 -14.13 -5.85 6.94
N ALA A 139 -15.15 -5.51 6.15
CA ALA A 139 -15.12 -5.65 4.70
C ALA A 139 -14.16 -4.63 4.07
N CYS A 140 -13.40 -5.12 3.08
CA CYS A 140 -12.48 -4.31 2.29
C CYS A 140 -13.17 -3.73 1.06
N SER A 141 -12.92 -2.45 0.79
CA SER A 141 -13.27 -1.79 -0.47
C SER A 141 -12.06 -1.06 -1.04
N VAL A 142 -11.99 -0.97 -2.37
CA VAL A 142 -10.88 -0.30 -3.07
C VAL A 142 -11.18 1.18 -3.25
N LEU A 143 -10.13 2.01 -3.31
CA LEU A 143 -10.25 3.38 -3.82
C LEU A 143 -10.37 3.31 -5.34
N THR A 144 -11.42 3.89 -5.92
CA THR A 144 -11.59 3.95 -7.37
C THR A 144 -10.58 4.92 -7.98
N ALA A 145 -9.40 4.42 -8.34
CA ALA A 145 -8.32 5.19 -8.97
C ALA A 145 -7.91 4.65 -10.34
N THR A 146 -7.25 5.49 -11.14
CA THR A 146 -6.69 5.15 -12.46
C THR A 146 -5.16 5.18 -12.41
N PRO A 147 -4.45 4.13 -12.91
CA PRO A 147 -4.97 2.84 -13.40
C PRO A 147 -5.69 2.06 -12.29
N ALA A 148 -6.58 1.13 -12.66
CA ALA A 148 -7.45 0.42 -11.72
C ALA A 148 -6.64 -0.24 -10.58
N THR A 149 -7.04 0.04 -9.34
CA THR A 149 -6.52 -0.63 -8.15
C THR A 149 -6.76 -2.14 -8.23
N PRO A 150 -5.79 -2.97 -7.83
CA PRO A 150 -6.04 -4.39 -7.63
C PRO A 150 -7.20 -4.59 -6.65
N PRO A 151 -8.08 -5.58 -6.89
CA PRO A 151 -9.21 -5.84 -6.01
C PRO A 151 -8.73 -6.26 -4.62
N CYS A 152 -9.61 -6.10 -3.63
CA CYS A 152 -9.35 -6.60 -2.29
C CYS A 152 -9.12 -8.13 -2.32
N PRO A 153 -8.15 -8.66 -1.55
CA PRO A 153 -7.97 -10.09 -1.37
C PRO A 153 -9.24 -10.72 -0.80
N THR A 154 -9.70 -11.80 -1.41
CA THR A 154 -10.74 -12.67 -0.84
C THR A 154 -10.02 -13.80 -0.10
N PHE A 155 -10.09 -13.79 1.24
CA PHE A 155 -9.61 -14.88 2.08
C PHE A 155 -10.72 -15.92 2.28
#